data_AF-A0A087UVB1-F1
#
_entry.id   AF-A0A087UVB1-F1
#
_cell.length_a   1.000
_cell.length_b   1.000
_cell.length_c   1.000
_cell.angle_alpha   90.00
_cell.angle_beta   90.00
_cell.angle_gamma   90.00
#
_symmetry.space_group_name_H-M   'P 1'
#
loop_
_entity.id
_entity.type
_entity.pdbx_description
1 polymer ?
#
loop_
_entity_poly.entity_id
_entity_poly.type
_entity_poly.pdbx_seq_one_letter_code
_entity_poly.pdbx_strand_id
1 'polypeptide(L)'
;MDDNGASYTCEAIHRALTHPLRAKISIDVLYPPGIPEIEGYQEGDIVQVGDTLTLACITRGGNPQAELIWYRDNVQVDMSFSTSGREVTNIHTFTVDETDNNAIYRCEA
;
A
#
# COMPACT_ATOMS: atom_id res chain seq x y z
N MET A 1 14.14 -8.43 -9.75
CA MET A 1 14.42 -7.58 -10.92
C MET A 1 13.09 -7.03 -11.35
N ASP A 2 12.90 -5.73 -11.19
CA ASP A 2 11.64 -5.04 -11.45
C ASP A 2 11.87 -4.24 -12.74
N ASP A 3 11.25 -4.67 -13.85
CA ASP A 3 11.33 -3.98 -15.14
C ASP A 3 10.36 -2.78 -15.18
N ASN A 4 9.69 -2.45 -14.07
CA ASN A 4 8.84 -1.27 -14.00
C ASN A 4 9.65 0.01 -14.24
N GLY A 5 9.25 0.79 -15.25
CA GLY A 5 10.00 1.95 -15.71
C GLY A 5 11.24 1.62 -16.54
N ALA A 6 11.53 0.33 -16.81
CA ALA A 6 12.60 -0.06 -17.73
C ALA A 6 12.27 0.43 -19.13
N SER A 7 13.29 0.93 -19.83
CA SER A 7 13.12 1.48 -21.15
C SER A 7 13.84 0.68 -22.22
N TYR A 8 13.08 0.27 -23.22
CA TYR A 8 13.54 -0.52 -24.34
C TYR A 8 13.63 0.36 -25.57
N THR A 9 14.76 0.28 -26.26
CA THR A 9 15.01 1.06 -27.47
C THR A 9 15.25 0.12 -28.64
N CYS A 10 14.47 0.27 -29.70
CA CYS A 10 14.71 -0.34 -31.00
C CYS A 10 15.55 0.62 -31.85
N GLU A 11 16.65 0.14 -32.40
CA GLU A 11 17.58 0.93 -33.21
C GLU A 11 17.76 0.30 -34.61
N ALA A 12 17.56 1.10 -35.66
CA ALA A 12 17.79 0.70 -37.03
C ALA A 12 19.02 1.41 -37.60
N ILE A 13 20.02 0.61 -38.00
CA ILE A 13 21.30 1.08 -38.55
C ILE A 13 21.35 0.74 -40.03
N HIS A 14 21.61 1.74 -40.88
CA HIS A 14 21.74 1.54 -42.32
C HIS A 14 22.75 2.53 -42.91
N ARG A 15 23.53 2.10 -43.90
CA ARG A 15 24.60 2.91 -44.52
C ARG A 15 24.13 4.23 -45.16
N ALA A 16 22.85 4.32 -45.51
CA ALA A 16 22.26 5.54 -46.08
C ALA A 16 21.80 6.53 -45.00
N LEU A 17 21.82 6.15 -43.73
CA LEU A 17 21.47 7.02 -42.60
C LEU A 17 22.76 7.63 -42.02
N THR A 18 22.75 8.93 -41.76
CA THR A 18 23.85 9.62 -41.06
C THR A 18 23.85 9.31 -39.55
N HIS A 19 22.69 8.98 -38.99
CA HIS A 19 22.51 8.52 -37.61
C HIS A 19 21.46 7.40 -37.55
N PRO A 20 21.57 6.44 -36.61
CA PRO A 20 20.57 5.40 -36.46
C PRO A 20 19.18 5.96 -36.13
N LEU A 21 18.14 5.33 -36.67
CA LEU A 21 16.75 5.62 -36.27
C LEU A 21 16.45 4.88 -34.97
N ARG A 22 15.88 5.56 -33.99
CA ARG A 22 15.57 5.00 -32.67
C ARG A 22 14.11 5.17 -32.31
N ALA A 23 13.49 4.11 -31.80
CA ALA A 23 12.18 4.13 -31.16
C ALA A 23 12.32 3.63 -29.73
N LYS A 24 11.70 4.31 -28.77
CA LYS A 24 11.82 4.02 -27.34
C LYS A 24 10.45 3.77 -26.72
N ILE A 25 10.34 2.75 -25.88
CA ILE A 25 9.16 2.45 -25.07
C ILE A 25 9.58 2.28 -23.60
N SER A 26 8.69 2.60 -22.68
CA SER A 26 8.84 2.31 -21.25
C SER A 26 7.82 1.25 -20.85
N ILE A 27 8.24 0.27 -20.07
CA ILE A 27 7.33 -0.75 -19.54
C ILE A 27 6.72 -0.24 -18.23
N ASP A 28 5.40 -0.36 -18.10
CA ASP A 28 4.66 -0.15 -16.86
C ASP A 28 4.20 -1.52 -16.36
N VAL A 29 4.87 -2.03 -15.32
CA VAL A 29 4.59 -3.37 -14.79
C VAL A 29 3.63 -3.23 -13.63
N LEU A 30 2.43 -3.81 -13.76
CA LEU A 30 1.43 -3.82 -12.71
C LEU A 30 1.63 -5.01 -11.79
N TYR A 31 1.62 -4.76 -10.48
CA TYR A 31 1.77 -5.79 -9.46
C TYR A 31 1.10 -5.36 -8.16
N PRO A 32 0.60 -6.31 -7.35
CA PRO A 32 -0.08 -5.98 -6.10
C PRO A 32 0.88 -5.43 -5.05
N PRO A 33 0.38 -4.66 -4.07
CA PRO A 33 1.14 -4.31 -2.88
C PRO A 33 1.49 -5.55 -2.05
N GLY A 34 2.43 -5.40 -1.12
CA GLY A 34 2.68 -6.40 -0.10
C GLY A 34 1.48 -6.62 0.81
N ILE A 35 1.50 -7.72 1.56
CA ILE A 35 0.47 -8.00 2.57
C ILE A 35 0.56 -6.89 3.64
N PRO A 36 -0.56 -6.23 4.00
CA PRO A 36 -0.55 -5.21 5.04
C PRO A 36 -0.19 -5.80 6.40
N GLU A 37 0.68 -5.10 7.12
CA GLU A 37 1.08 -5.41 8.49
C GLU A 37 0.33 -4.46 9.44
N ILE A 38 -0.22 -5.01 10.52
CA ILE A 38 -0.94 -4.26 11.56
C ILE A 38 -0.07 -4.17 12.81
N GLU A 39 0.08 -2.96 13.34
CA GLU A 39 0.77 -2.64 14.59
C GLU A 39 -0.17 -1.89 15.55
N GLY A 40 0.21 -1.82 16.83
CA GLY A 40 -0.52 -1.07 17.87
C GLY A 40 -1.45 -1.90 18.75
N TYR A 41 -1.60 -3.20 18.47
CA TYR A 41 -2.28 -4.17 19.33
C TYR A 41 -1.72 -5.57 19.11
N GLN A 42 -1.56 -6.34 20.18
CA GLN A 42 -1.20 -7.76 20.15
C GLN A 42 -2.30 -8.61 20.79
N GLU A 43 -2.50 -9.82 20.28
CA GLU A 43 -3.46 -10.76 20.85
C GLU A 43 -3.14 -11.03 22.33
N GLY A 44 -4.10 -10.72 23.21
CA GLY A 44 -3.94 -10.83 24.66
C GLY A 44 -3.68 -9.51 25.38
N ASP A 45 -3.50 -8.40 24.65
CA ASP A 45 -3.44 -7.08 25.24
C ASP A 45 -4.78 -6.74 25.92
N ILE A 46 -4.70 -6.24 27.15
CA ILE A 46 -5.86 -5.80 27.93
C ILE A 46 -6.02 -4.29 27.70
N VAL A 47 -7.12 -3.92 27.06
CA VAL A 47 -7.55 -2.53 26.88
C VAL A 47 -8.81 -2.26 27.71
N GLN A 48 -8.90 -1.07 28.29
CA GLN A 48 -10.04 -0.66 29.13
C GLN A 48 -10.94 0.31 28.37
N VAL A 49 -12.23 0.28 28.70
CA VAL A 49 -13.19 1.26 28.18
C VAL A 49 -12.72 2.68 28.56
N GLY A 50 -12.69 3.57 27.57
CA GLY A 50 -12.18 4.93 27.70
C GLY A 50 -10.70 5.10 27.35
N ASP A 51 -9.95 4.02 27.15
CA ASP A 51 -8.57 4.10 26.64
C ASP A 51 -8.57 4.62 25.20
N THR A 52 -7.49 5.29 24.83
CA THR A 52 -7.25 5.68 23.43
C THR A 52 -6.30 4.68 22.81
N LEU A 53 -6.80 3.91 21.84
CA LEU A 53 -6.01 2.92 21.10
C LEU A 53 -5.68 3.46 19.71
N THR A 54 -4.43 3.24 19.29
CA THR A 54 -3.95 3.61 17.96
C THR A 54 -3.45 2.36 17.24
N LEU A 55 -4.09 2.04 16.12
CA LEU A 55 -3.69 0.96 15.22
C LEU A 55 -3.04 1.55 13.97
N ALA A 56 -1.91 1.00 13.56
CA ALA A 56 -1.25 1.35 12.31
C ALA A 56 -1.34 0.18 11.34
N CYS A 57 -1.77 0.45 10.11
CA CYS A 57 -1.72 -0.50 9.01
C CYS A 57 -0.72 -0.01 7.99
N ILE A 58 0.23 -0.86 7.61
CA ILE A 58 1.36 -0.50 6.76
C ILE A 58 1.48 -1.51 5.62
N THR A 59 1.57 -1.04 4.38
CA THR A 59 1.92 -1.89 3.23
C THR A 59 3.02 -1.24 2.40
N ARG A 60 3.77 -2.07 1.65
CA ARG A 60 4.90 -1.64 0.83
C ARG A 60 4.77 -2.18 -0.58
N GLY A 61 5.15 -1.36 -1.56
CA GLY A 61 5.11 -1.71 -2.98
C GLY A 61 3.75 -1.45 -3.61
N GLY A 62 3.41 -2.26 -4.61
CA GLY A 62 2.29 -2.02 -5.50
C GLY A 62 2.64 -1.11 -6.67
N ASN A 63 2.12 -1.44 -7.84
CA ASN A 63 1.97 -0.52 -8.95
C ASN A 63 0.61 -0.77 -9.62
N PRO A 64 -0.38 0.13 -9.46
CA PRO A 64 -0.31 1.41 -8.75
C PRO A 64 -0.19 1.25 -7.23
N GLN A 65 0.04 2.36 -6.53
CA GLN A 65 0.13 2.39 -5.08
C GLN A 65 -1.21 2.02 -4.44
N ALA A 66 -1.17 1.30 -3.32
CA ALA A 66 -2.35 0.82 -2.61
C ALA A 66 -3.13 1.93 -1.92
N GLU A 67 -4.41 1.66 -1.67
CA GLU A 67 -5.26 2.46 -0.78
C GLU A 67 -5.54 1.63 0.47
N LEU A 68 -5.20 2.14 1.66
CA LEU A 68 -5.41 1.40 2.90
C LEU A 68 -6.72 1.74 3.57
N ILE A 69 -7.51 0.72 3.87
CA ILE A 69 -8.84 0.85 4.46
C ILE A 69 -8.93 0.03 5.75
N TRP A 70 -9.39 0.65 6.83
CA TRP A 70 -9.73 -0.05 8.07
C TRP A 70 -11.20 -0.44 8.11
N TYR A 71 -11.44 -1.66 8.56
CA TYR A 71 -12.75 -2.22 8.84
C TYR A 71 -12.85 -2.65 10.30
N ARG A 72 -13.98 -2.32 10.94
CA ARG A 72 -14.43 -2.90 12.21
C ARG A 72 -15.67 -3.74 11.94
N ASP A 73 -15.61 -5.04 12.20
CA ASP A 73 -16.71 -5.99 11.95
C ASP A 73 -17.31 -5.86 10.53
N ASN A 74 -16.42 -5.75 9.53
CA ASN A 74 -16.74 -5.54 8.11
C ASN A 74 -17.38 -4.19 7.75
N VAL A 75 -17.47 -3.25 8.69
CA VAL A 75 -17.86 -1.86 8.41
C VAL A 75 -16.61 -1.01 8.24
N GLN A 76 -16.52 -0.27 7.14
CA GLN A 76 -15.42 0.67 6.93
C GLN A 76 -15.44 1.77 7.99
N VAL A 77 -14.32 1.96 8.68
CA VAL A 77 -14.17 2.98 9.73
C VAL A 77 -13.12 4.04 9.39
N ASP A 78 -12.14 3.71 8.54
CA ASP A 78 -11.08 4.65 8.16
C ASP A 78 -10.58 4.40 6.74
N MET A 79 -10.23 5.49 6.06
CA MET A 79 -9.60 5.50 4.73
C MET A 79 -8.57 6.64 4.62
N SER A 80 -8.14 7.21 5.76
CA SER A 80 -7.19 8.32 5.84
C SER A 80 -5.74 7.86 5.72
N PHE A 81 -5.44 7.12 4.65
CA PHE A 81 -4.09 6.64 4.40
C PHE A 81 -3.16 7.77 3.92
N SER A 82 -1.87 7.57 4.16
CA SER A 82 -0.80 8.47 3.75
C SER A 82 0.30 7.67 3.05
N THR A 83 0.97 8.32 2.11
CA THR A 83 2.01 7.71 1.28
C THR A 83 3.37 8.32 1.60
N SER A 84 4.37 7.48 1.84
CA SER A 84 5.77 7.88 1.97
C SER A 84 6.65 6.99 1.11
N GLY A 85 7.02 7.48 -0.08
CA GLY A 85 7.78 6.70 -1.06
C GLY A 85 7.00 5.47 -1.55
N ARG A 86 7.53 4.27 -1.33
CA ARG A 86 6.88 2.99 -1.67
C ARG A 86 6.04 2.40 -0.52
N GLU A 87 5.94 3.11 0.60
CA GLU A 87 5.15 2.69 1.76
C GLU A 87 3.83 3.48 1.81
N VAL A 88 2.74 2.80 2.17
CA VAL A 88 1.43 3.39 2.43
C VAL A 88 1.04 3.00 3.86
N THR A 89 0.57 3.98 4.63
CA THR A 89 0.24 3.81 6.04
C THR A 89 -1.11 4.44 6.37
N ASN A 90 -1.98 3.71 7.07
CA ASN A 90 -3.24 4.21 7.62
C ASN A 90 -3.25 4.05 9.15
N ILE A 91 -3.32 5.18 9.87
CA ILE A 91 -3.30 5.22 11.34
C ILE A 91 -4.71 5.49 11.84
N HIS A 92 -5.34 4.47 12.43
CA HIS A 92 -6.67 4.57 13.02
C HIS A 92 -6.56 4.76 14.53
N THR A 93 -7.06 5.89 15.05
CA THR A 93 -7.10 6.17 16.49
C THR A 93 -8.54 6.33 16.95
N PHE A 94 -8.91 5.61 18.00
CA PHE A 94 -10.27 5.62 18.55
C PHE A 94 -10.24 5.46 20.07
N THR A 95 -11.34 5.85 20.71
CA THR A 95 -11.57 5.60 22.13
C THR A 95 -12.29 4.26 22.28
N VAL A 96 -11.73 3.36 23.08
CA VAL A 96 -12.26 2.00 23.30
C VAL A 96 -13.61 2.07 24.00
N ASP A 97 -14.60 1.38 23.45
CA ASP A 97 -15.94 1.23 24.03
C ASP A 97 -16.27 -0.26 24.31
N GLU A 98 -17.42 -0.53 24.92
CA GLU A 98 -17.84 -1.90 25.23
C GLU A 98 -18.10 -2.78 24.00
N THR A 99 -18.35 -2.18 22.83
CA THR A 99 -18.61 -2.88 21.57
C THR A 99 -17.33 -3.38 20.92
N ASP A 100 -16.16 -2.89 21.34
CA ASP A 100 -14.87 -3.34 20.82
C ASP A 100 -14.43 -4.70 21.41
N ASN A 101 -15.12 -5.21 22.43
CA ASN A 101 -14.80 -6.51 23.02
C ASN A 101 -15.10 -7.65 22.02
N ASN A 102 -14.04 -8.33 21.57
CA ASN A 102 -14.05 -9.31 20.47
C ASN A 102 -14.41 -8.72 19.08
N ALA A 103 -14.39 -7.40 18.92
CA ALA A 103 -14.53 -6.79 17.60
C ALA A 103 -13.33 -7.14 16.72
N ILE A 104 -13.58 -7.36 15.43
CA ILE A 104 -12.52 -7.70 14.47
C ILE A 104 -12.12 -6.45 13.71
N TYR A 105 -10.88 -6.01 13.93
CA TYR A 105 -10.24 -4.98 13.12
C TYR A 105 -9.44 -5.63 11.99
N ARG A 106 -9.74 -5.23 10.76
CA ARG A 106 -9.07 -5.71 9.54
C ARG A 106 -8.63 -4.53 8.70
N CYS A 107 -7.43 -4.61 8.14
CA CYS A 107 -6.94 -3.66 7.16
C CYS A 107 -6.80 -4.31 5.79
N GLU A 108 -7.18 -3.60 4.74
CA GLU A 108 -7.05 -4.02 3.34
C GLU A 108 -6.30 -3.00 2.50
N ALA A 109 -5.61 -3.49 1.47
CA ALA A 109 -4.78 -2.75 0.50
C ALA A 109 -5.21 -3.07 -0.94
#